data_AF-F5Y719-F1
#
_entry.id   AF-F5Y719-F1
#
_cell.length_a   1.000
_cell.length_b   1.000
_cell.length_c   1.000
_cell.angle_alpha   90.00
_cell.angle_beta   90.00
_cell.angle_gamma   90.00
#
_symmetry.space_group_name_H-M   'P 1'
#
loop_
_entity.id
_entity.type
_entity.pdbx_description
1 polymer ?
#
loop_
_entity_poly.entity_id
_entity_poly.type
_entity_poly.pdbx_seq_one_letter_code
_entity_poly.pdbx_strand_id
1 'polypeptide(L)'
;MAKVKIPRVFPILGVVLIWGGLFVSCTEFFSTSLAPWAARNPDNIIPAVTTGNVDELIAMTENNPDMSLAVLKKIEDAAKNATGDAKTALQTAALEAAVNATGMGSAVLNNVDKLVTVDEDNAKKLVLDAIHDMKNLDASCKTLMGILPPPPPITYPPTPDPAFDAFTANANPDELAMAAAMLLAGELNKQDDPEAYINDFDPKNINDPESSANLAAALALVAAIDYDTIEDNGPLRQLLDGLHLLPDDYVHP
;
A
#
# COMPACT_ATOMS: atom_id res chain seq x y z
N MET A 1 36.04 -22.14 -51.81
CA MET A 1 35.45 -22.75 -50.60
C MET A 1 36.24 -22.19 -49.42
N ALA A 2 35.72 -21.56 -48.36
CA ALA A 2 34.38 -21.48 -47.79
C ALA A 2 34.16 -20.09 -47.13
N LYS A 3 32.88 -19.73 -46.92
CA LYS A 3 32.39 -18.52 -46.25
C LYS A 3 32.55 -18.62 -44.73
N VAL A 4 32.92 -17.53 -44.04
CA VAL A 4 32.50 -17.23 -42.64
C VAL A 4 32.38 -15.70 -42.46
N LYS A 5 31.17 -15.16 -42.60
CA LYS A 5 30.36 -14.38 -41.61
C LYS A 5 31.07 -13.22 -40.89
N ILE A 6 30.72 -12.00 -41.33
CA ILE A 6 30.92 -10.72 -40.65
C ILE A 6 29.82 -10.56 -39.59
N PRO A 7 30.11 -10.33 -38.30
CA PRO A 7 29.12 -9.83 -37.37
C PRO A 7 28.95 -8.32 -37.54
N ARG A 8 27.71 -7.91 -37.77
CA ARG A 8 27.27 -6.51 -37.77
C ARG A 8 27.38 -5.96 -36.35
N VAL A 9 28.20 -4.92 -36.17
CA VAL A 9 28.11 -4.01 -35.02
C VAL A 9 27.54 -2.70 -35.55
N PHE A 10 26.28 -2.43 -35.23
CA PHE A 10 25.56 -1.16 -35.43
C PHE A 10 24.73 -0.94 -34.14
N PRO A 11 24.42 0.30 -33.76
CA PRO A 11 24.98 0.97 -32.60
C PRO A 11 23.94 1.11 -31.47
N ILE A 12 24.30 0.75 -30.24
CA ILE A 12 23.50 0.99 -29.03
C ILE A 12 23.84 2.38 -28.45
N LEU A 13 23.93 3.39 -29.32
CA LEU A 13 24.16 4.79 -28.96
C LEU A 13 23.09 5.61 -29.68
N GLY A 14 21.91 5.69 -29.09
CA GLY A 14 20.83 6.49 -29.69
C GLY A 14 19.48 6.52 -28.97
N VAL A 15 19.23 5.67 -27.97
CA VAL A 15 17.87 5.59 -27.36
C VAL A 15 17.84 5.90 -25.85
N VAL A 16 18.99 5.99 -25.17
CA VAL A 16 19.01 6.21 -23.70
C VAL A 16 18.96 7.69 -23.28
N LEU A 17 19.07 8.64 -24.22
CA LEU A 17 19.20 10.07 -23.90
C LEU A 17 17.93 10.92 -24.05
N ILE A 18 16.77 10.32 -24.35
CA ILE A 18 15.50 11.07 -24.47
C ILE A 18 14.54 10.79 -23.29
N TRP A 19 14.73 9.71 -22.53
CA TRP A 19 13.91 9.43 -21.34
C TRP A 19 14.32 10.24 -20.10
N GLY A 20 15.56 10.74 -20.01
CA GLY A 20 15.98 11.55 -18.84
C GLY A 20 15.57 13.03 -18.89
N GLY A 21 15.11 13.54 -20.05
CA GLY A 21 14.88 14.97 -20.25
C GLY A 21 13.46 15.46 -19.97
N LEU A 22 12.46 14.55 -19.92
CA LEU A 22 11.06 14.92 -19.69
C LEU A 22 10.59 14.74 -18.24
N PHE A 23 11.26 13.88 -17.46
CA PHE A 23 10.92 13.63 -16.05
C PHE A 23 11.46 14.72 -15.10
N VAL A 24 12.48 15.46 -15.51
CA VAL A 24 13.07 16.54 -14.69
C VAL A 24 12.22 17.82 -14.75
N SER A 25 11.50 18.05 -15.86
CA SER A 25 10.68 19.28 -16.00
C SER A 25 9.36 19.25 -15.23
N CYS A 26 8.84 18.08 -14.85
CA CYS A 26 7.61 18.00 -14.05
C CYS A 26 7.92 18.12 -12.55
N THR A 27 9.00 17.50 -12.06
CA THR A 27 9.45 17.61 -10.66
C THR A 27 9.89 19.03 -10.29
N GLU A 28 10.47 19.79 -11.23
CA GLU A 28 10.83 21.20 -11.01
C GLU A 28 9.62 22.15 -11.02
N PHE A 29 8.54 21.87 -11.76
CA PHE A 29 7.35 22.73 -11.78
C PHE A 29 6.63 22.75 -10.41
N PHE A 30 6.56 21.60 -9.72
CA PHE A 30 5.99 21.48 -8.38
C PHE A 30 6.87 22.07 -7.28
N SER A 31 8.19 22.09 -7.46
CA SER A 31 9.11 22.61 -6.44
C SER A 31 9.41 24.10 -6.57
N THR A 32 9.26 24.72 -7.77
CA THR A 32 9.65 26.13 -7.96
C THR A 32 8.57 27.08 -8.52
N SER A 33 7.39 26.61 -8.95
CA SER A 33 6.40 27.53 -9.56
C SER A 33 4.94 27.39 -9.12
N LEU A 34 4.65 26.65 -8.05
CA LEU A 34 3.33 26.79 -7.43
C LEU A 34 3.23 28.19 -6.84
N ALA A 35 2.42 29.04 -7.49
CA ALA A 35 2.03 30.32 -6.93
C ALA A 35 1.57 30.11 -5.47
N PRO A 36 1.87 31.00 -4.51
CA PRO A 36 1.66 30.77 -3.07
C PRO A 36 0.24 30.38 -2.63
N TRP A 37 -0.75 30.47 -3.53
CA TRP A 37 -2.14 30.05 -3.33
C TRP A 37 -2.41 28.59 -3.76
N ALA A 38 -1.68 28.04 -4.73
CA ALA A 38 -1.78 26.63 -5.15
C ALA A 38 -1.08 25.70 -4.14
N ALA A 39 0.06 26.14 -3.59
CA ALA A 39 0.75 25.45 -2.50
C ALA A 39 -0.05 25.38 -1.17
N ARG A 40 -1.21 26.06 -1.08
CA ARG A 40 -2.06 26.08 0.13
C ARG A 40 -3.19 25.04 0.13
N ASN A 41 -3.55 24.45 -1.02
CA ASN A 41 -4.47 23.32 -1.05
C ASN A 41 -4.09 22.33 -2.18
N PRO A 42 -3.56 21.14 -1.84
CA PRO A 42 -3.18 20.12 -2.82
C PRO A 42 -4.35 19.69 -3.73
N ASP A 43 -5.61 19.81 -3.27
CA ASP A 43 -6.80 19.48 -4.04
C ASP A 43 -6.95 20.30 -5.34
N ASN A 44 -6.38 21.50 -5.39
CA ASN A 44 -6.47 22.41 -6.54
C ASN A 44 -5.44 22.11 -7.63
N ILE A 45 -4.42 21.31 -7.34
CA ILE A 45 -3.31 21.04 -8.26
C ILE A 45 -3.50 19.68 -8.94
N ILE A 46 -4.01 18.70 -8.20
CA ILE A 46 -4.18 17.35 -8.72
C ILE A 46 -5.35 17.35 -9.71
N PRO A 47 -5.22 16.81 -10.93
CA PRO A 47 -6.34 16.68 -11.86
C PRO A 47 -7.40 15.69 -11.33
N ALA A 48 -8.52 15.53 -12.05
CA ALA A 48 -9.45 14.47 -11.72
C ALA A 48 -8.80 13.09 -11.91
N VAL A 49 -9.04 12.17 -10.97
CA VAL A 49 -8.51 10.80 -11.02
C VAL A 49 -9.41 9.94 -11.91
N THR A 50 -8.77 9.16 -12.77
CA THR A 50 -9.37 8.16 -13.66
C THR A 50 -8.47 6.93 -13.68
N THR A 51 -8.96 5.80 -14.16
CA THR A 51 -8.14 4.59 -14.33
C THR A 51 -6.98 4.77 -15.31
N GLY A 52 -7.02 5.80 -16.17
CA GLY A 52 -5.96 6.08 -17.14
C GLY A 52 -4.81 6.95 -16.62
N ASN A 53 -4.96 7.58 -15.45
CA ASN A 53 -3.93 8.47 -14.88
C ASN A 53 -3.64 8.22 -13.38
N VAL A 54 -4.34 7.31 -12.72
CA VAL A 54 -4.19 7.10 -11.26
C VAL A 54 -2.77 6.70 -10.88
N ASP A 55 -2.16 5.76 -11.60
CA ASP A 55 -0.79 5.30 -11.33
C ASP A 55 0.24 6.43 -11.50
N GLU A 56 0.07 7.27 -12.53
CA GLU A 56 0.94 8.42 -12.78
C GLU A 56 0.82 9.46 -11.64
N LEU A 57 -0.39 9.69 -11.15
CA LEU A 57 -0.64 10.60 -10.04
C LEU A 57 -0.07 10.07 -8.72
N ILE A 58 -0.14 8.77 -8.47
CA ILE A 58 0.45 8.16 -7.28
C ILE A 58 1.97 8.31 -7.33
N ALA A 59 2.60 7.94 -8.45
CA ALA A 59 4.04 8.08 -8.64
C ALA A 59 4.54 9.54 -8.48
N MET A 60 3.75 10.53 -8.93
CA MET A 60 4.09 11.95 -8.74
C MET A 60 4.02 12.41 -7.28
N THR A 61 3.32 11.68 -6.41
CA THR A 61 3.05 12.08 -5.02
C THR A 61 3.77 11.23 -3.96
N GLU A 62 4.46 10.16 -4.35
CA GLU A 62 5.13 9.17 -3.48
C GLU A 62 5.94 9.77 -2.32
N ASN A 63 6.54 10.96 -2.50
CA ASN A 63 7.35 11.64 -1.48
C ASN A 63 6.65 12.84 -0.81
N ASN A 64 5.34 13.00 -0.99
CA ASN A 64 4.57 14.11 -0.45
C ASN A 64 3.26 13.58 0.18
N PRO A 65 3.27 13.29 1.50
CA PRO A 65 2.13 12.73 2.23
C PRO A 65 0.81 13.50 2.07
N ASP A 66 0.86 14.83 1.98
CA ASP A 66 -0.33 15.67 1.83
C ASP A 66 -0.91 15.61 0.42
N MET A 67 -0.04 15.50 -0.59
CA MET A 67 -0.47 15.30 -1.98
C MET A 67 -1.02 13.89 -2.19
N SER A 68 -0.40 12.86 -1.61
CA SER A 68 -0.92 11.48 -1.67
C SER A 68 -2.28 11.37 -1.00
N LEU A 69 -2.51 12.05 0.12
CA LEU A 69 -3.84 12.11 0.75
C LEU A 69 -4.88 12.75 -0.18
N ALA A 70 -4.51 13.82 -0.89
CA ALA A 70 -5.40 14.47 -1.84
C ALA A 70 -5.69 13.59 -3.06
N VAL A 71 -4.71 12.81 -3.56
CA VAL A 71 -4.93 11.79 -4.59
C VAL A 71 -5.90 10.72 -4.06
N LEU A 72 -5.68 10.21 -2.85
CA LEU A 72 -6.53 9.21 -2.21
C LEU A 72 -8.00 9.68 -2.11
N LYS A 73 -8.24 10.93 -1.71
CA LYS A 73 -9.60 11.52 -1.68
C LYS A 73 -10.24 11.58 -3.08
N LYS A 74 -9.45 11.88 -4.12
CA LYS A 74 -9.97 11.90 -5.50
C LYS A 74 -10.22 10.50 -6.04
N ILE A 75 -9.43 9.50 -5.61
CA ILE A 75 -9.73 8.09 -5.86
C ILE A 75 -11.07 7.73 -5.22
N GLU A 76 -11.33 8.16 -3.98
CA GLU A 76 -12.62 7.96 -3.30
C GLU A 76 -13.80 8.47 -4.13
N ASP A 77 -13.72 9.70 -4.62
CA ASP A 77 -14.78 10.30 -5.43
C ASP A 77 -14.96 9.63 -6.80
N ALA A 78 -13.87 9.17 -7.42
CA ALA A 78 -13.92 8.40 -8.65
C ALA A 78 -14.52 7.00 -8.42
N ALA A 79 -14.14 6.33 -7.34
CA ALA A 79 -14.58 4.98 -6.99
C ALA A 79 -16.08 4.91 -6.67
N LYS A 80 -16.68 5.99 -6.14
CA LYS A 80 -18.14 6.09 -5.92
C LYS A 80 -18.96 5.90 -7.19
N ASN A 81 -18.42 6.27 -8.34
CA ASN A 81 -19.11 6.22 -9.63
C ASN A 81 -18.60 5.10 -10.55
N ALA A 82 -17.50 4.44 -10.19
CA ALA A 82 -16.90 3.36 -10.96
C ALA A 82 -17.60 2.01 -10.69
N THR A 83 -17.61 1.13 -11.68
CA THR A 83 -18.15 -0.24 -11.57
C THR A 83 -17.26 -1.23 -12.31
N GLY A 84 -17.31 -2.51 -11.92
CA GLY A 84 -16.50 -3.56 -12.55
C GLY A 84 -14.99 -3.30 -12.44
N ASP A 85 -14.24 -3.62 -13.48
CA ASP A 85 -12.78 -3.53 -13.52
C ASP A 85 -12.24 -2.12 -13.22
N ALA A 86 -12.99 -1.09 -13.58
CA ALA A 86 -12.60 0.28 -13.28
C ALA A 86 -12.64 0.58 -11.77
N LYS A 87 -13.56 -0.06 -11.04
CA LYS A 87 -13.66 0.08 -9.59
C LYS A 87 -12.53 -0.67 -8.90
N THR A 88 -12.24 -1.90 -9.33
CA THR A 88 -11.14 -2.70 -8.73
C THR A 88 -9.79 -2.03 -8.96
N ALA A 89 -9.53 -1.49 -10.15
CA ALA A 89 -8.30 -0.73 -10.43
C ALA A 89 -8.14 0.49 -9.50
N LEU A 90 -9.22 1.25 -9.26
CA LEU A 90 -9.19 2.39 -8.33
C LEU A 90 -9.01 1.93 -6.87
N GLN A 91 -9.58 0.79 -6.49
CA GLN A 91 -9.42 0.22 -5.15
C GLN A 91 -7.99 -0.24 -4.90
N THR A 92 -7.35 -0.91 -5.86
CA THR A 92 -5.93 -1.27 -5.77
C THR A 92 -5.05 -0.04 -5.66
N ALA A 93 -5.24 0.95 -6.54
CA ALA A 93 -4.48 2.20 -6.51
C ALA A 93 -4.66 2.98 -5.19
N ALA A 94 -5.81 2.83 -4.51
CA ALA A 94 -6.04 3.43 -3.20
C ALA A 94 -5.11 2.87 -2.11
N LEU A 95 -4.67 1.60 -2.22
CA LEU A 95 -3.75 0.99 -1.26
C LEU A 95 -2.42 1.76 -1.24
N GLU A 96 -1.80 1.91 -2.41
CA GLU A 96 -0.53 2.61 -2.56
C GLU A 96 -0.67 4.09 -2.20
N ALA A 97 -1.72 4.76 -2.66
CA ALA A 97 -1.98 6.15 -2.32
C ALA A 97 -2.12 6.37 -0.80
N ALA A 98 -2.77 5.44 -0.08
CA ALA A 98 -2.93 5.52 1.36
C ALA A 98 -1.60 5.26 2.11
N VAL A 99 -0.83 4.25 1.70
CA VAL A 99 0.50 3.95 2.27
C VAL A 99 1.46 5.13 2.07
N ASN A 100 1.44 5.77 0.90
CA ASN A 100 2.25 6.96 0.62
C ASN A 100 1.77 8.18 1.43
N ALA A 101 0.46 8.33 1.60
CA ALA A 101 -0.11 9.40 2.42
C ALA A 101 0.28 9.31 3.91
N THR A 102 0.61 8.11 4.39
CA THR A 102 1.06 7.89 5.78
C THR A 102 2.58 7.95 5.95
N GLY A 103 3.33 7.71 4.88
CA GLY A 103 4.77 7.51 4.95
C GLY A 103 5.17 6.11 5.44
N MET A 104 4.20 5.19 5.57
CA MET A 104 4.43 3.81 6.02
C MET A 104 5.45 3.08 5.14
N GLY A 105 5.39 3.25 3.82
CA GLY A 105 6.36 2.63 2.89
C GLY A 105 7.81 3.04 3.21
N SER A 106 8.04 4.33 3.46
CA SER A 106 9.36 4.83 3.88
C SER A 106 9.77 4.32 5.26
N ALA A 107 8.83 4.24 6.21
CA ALA A 107 9.10 3.71 7.55
C ALA A 107 9.50 2.24 7.52
N VAL A 108 8.83 1.43 6.70
CA VAL A 108 9.17 0.02 6.49
C VAL A 108 10.54 -0.09 5.81
N LEU A 109 10.77 0.58 4.68
CA LEU A 109 12.04 0.53 3.92
C LEU A 109 13.25 0.92 4.78
N ASN A 110 13.15 1.98 5.59
CA ASN A 110 14.22 2.42 6.48
C ASN A 110 14.53 1.42 7.60
N ASN A 111 13.71 0.40 7.78
CA ASN A 111 13.85 -0.62 8.81
C ASN A 111 13.81 -2.05 8.24
N VAL A 112 13.84 -2.24 6.91
CA VAL A 112 13.84 -3.56 6.27
C VAL A 112 14.99 -4.43 6.79
N ASP A 113 16.17 -3.87 7.01
CA ASP A 113 17.31 -4.60 7.58
C ASP A 113 17.01 -5.17 8.98
N LYS A 114 16.11 -4.55 9.74
CA LYS A 114 15.63 -5.04 11.05
C LYS A 114 14.45 -5.99 10.92
N LEU A 115 13.73 -5.97 9.81
CA LEU A 115 12.66 -6.94 9.54
C LEU A 115 13.22 -8.28 9.06
N VAL A 116 14.34 -8.28 8.31
CA VAL A 116 14.95 -9.51 7.78
C VAL A 116 15.70 -10.32 8.84
N THR A 117 16.11 -9.70 9.95
CA THR A 117 16.99 -10.33 10.95
C THR A 117 16.38 -10.48 12.34
N VAL A 118 15.11 -10.12 12.56
CA VAL A 118 14.64 -9.98 13.94
C VAL A 118 13.29 -10.61 14.26
N ASP A 119 13.19 -11.03 15.52
CA ASP A 119 12.05 -11.58 16.21
C ASP A 119 10.83 -10.64 16.24
N GLU A 120 9.70 -11.24 16.61
CA GLU A 120 8.37 -10.64 16.77
C GLU A 120 8.38 -9.28 17.47
N ASP A 121 9.23 -9.10 18.49
CA ASP A 121 9.33 -7.88 19.30
C ASP A 121 9.79 -6.68 18.48
N ASN A 122 10.67 -6.88 17.49
CA ASN A 122 11.14 -5.79 16.64
C ASN A 122 10.18 -5.42 15.52
N ALA A 123 9.37 -6.37 15.03
CA ALA A 123 8.28 -6.06 14.09
C ALA A 123 7.19 -5.22 14.78
N LYS A 124 6.81 -5.58 16.01
CA LYS A 124 5.90 -4.80 16.86
C LYS A 124 6.45 -3.41 17.12
N LYS A 125 7.71 -3.34 17.57
CA LYS A 125 8.38 -2.06 17.84
C LYS A 125 8.47 -1.18 16.60
N LEU A 126 8.69 -1.75 15.42
CA LEU A 126 8.72 -0.99 14.17
C LEU A 126 7.39 -0.26 13.93
N VAL A 127 6.27 -0.96 14.05
CA VAL A 127 4.96 -0.36 13.83
C VAL A 127 4.63 0.64 14.94
N LEU A 128 4.95 0.33 16.20
CA LEU A 128 4.79 1.25 17.32
C LEU A 128 5.62 2.54 17.16
N ASP A 129 6.89 2.43 16.76
CA ASP A 129 7.75 3.59 16.49
C ASP A 129 7.24 4.36 15.26
N ALA A 130 6.82 3.66 14.19
CA ALA A 130 6.33 4.27 12.97
C ALA A 130 5.00 4.99 13.16
N ILE A 131 4.08 4.48 13.99
CA ILE A 131 2.75 5.06 14.24
C ILE A 131 2.86 6.53 14.66
N HIS A 132 3.83 6.85 15.51
CA HIS A 132 4.00 8.21 16.03
C HIS A 132 4.51 9.21 14.98
N ASP A 133 5.21 8.74 13.96
CA ASP A 133 5.79 9.57 12.89
C ASP A 133 4.92 9.62 11.63
N MET A 134 3.87 8.78 11.55
CA MET A 134 2.96 8.74 10.40
C MET A 134 2.11 10.00 10.30
N LYS A 135 2.06 10.56 9.10
CA LYS A 135 1.18 11.70 8.78
C LYS A 135 -0.16 11.19 8.30
N ASN A 136 -1.22 11.98 8.46
CA ASN A 136 -2.52 11.70 7.85
C ASN A 136 -3.12 10.30 8.14
N LEU A 137 -2.62 9.55 9.12
CA LEU A 137 -2.96 8.14 9.37
C LEU A 137 -4.47 7.91 9.50
N ASP A 138 -5.12 8.65 10.40
CA ASP A 138 -6.57 8.56 10.61
C ASP A 138 -7.37 8.88 9.33
N ALA A 139 -6.97 9.92 8.61
CA ALA A 139 -7.63 10.33 7.37
C ALA A 139 -7.45 9.28 6.26
N SER A 140 -6.24 8.73 6.12
CA SER A 140 -5.92 7.69 5.15
C SER A 140 -6.65 6.39 5.44
N CYS A 141 -6.65 5.92 6.69
CA CYS A 141 -7.40 4.73 7.10
C CYS A 141 -8.90 4.90 6.83
N LYS A 142 -9.48 6.03 7.23
CA LYS A 142 -10.90 6.31 7.03
C LYS A 142 -11.28 6.36 5.54
N THR A 143 -10.49 7.06 4.73
CA THR A 143 -10.76 7.13 3.29
C THR A 143 -10.57 5.76 2.62
N LEU A 144 -9.54 5.00 3.00
CA LEU A 144 -9.31 3.66 2.45
C LEU A 144 -10.47 2.71 2.78
N MET A 145 -10.95 2.71 4.02
CA MET A 145 -12.14 1.93 4.42
C MET A 145 -13.41 2.33 3.65
N GLY A 146 -13.51 3.60 3.23
CA GLY A 146 -14.62 4.07 2.38
C GLY A 146 -14.52 3.64 0.91
N ILE A 147 -13.33 3.24 0.45
CA ILE A 147 -13.05 2.83 -0.94
C ILE A 147 -13.14 1.31 -1.10
N LEU A 148 -12.51 0.58 -0.18
CA LEU A 148 -12.35 -0.87 -0.26
C LEU A 148 -13.68 -1.59 -0.03
N PRO A 149 -13.87 -2.78 -0.64
CA PRO A 149 -15.00 -3.62 -0.29
C PRO A 149 -14.90 -4.06 1.18
N PRO A 150 -16.04 -4.23 1.89
CA PRO A 150 -16.00 -4.77 3.24
C PRO A 150 -15.37 -6.17 3.21
N PRO A 151 -14.51 -6.49 4.18
CA PRO A 151 -13.86 -7.79 4.24
C PRO A 151 -14.85 -8.90 4.67
N PRO A 152 -14.67 -10.14 4.20
CA PRO A 152 -15.36 -11.28 4.79
C PRO A 152 -14.90 -11.53 6.24
N PRO A 153 -15.65 -12.33 7.03
CA PRO A 153 -15.17 -12.79 8.33
C PRO A 153 -13.82 -13.51 8.21
N ILE A 154 -12.91 -13.27 9.17
CA ILE A 154 -11.59 -13.88 9.16
C ILE A 154 -11.70 -15.36 9.54
N THR A 155 -11.51 -16.23 8.55
CA THR A 155 -11.48 -17.68 8.72
C THR A 155 -10.29 -18.28 7.97
N TYR A 156 -9.74 -19.38 8.47
CA TYR A 156 -8.81 -20.21 7.71
C TYR A 156 -9.40 -21.63 7.53
N PRO A 157 -9.65 -22.11 6.30
CA PRO A 157 -9.46 -21.40 5.02
C PRO A 157 -10.40 -20.17 4.87
N PRO A 158 -10.05 -19.21 3.99
CA PRO A 158 -10.86 -18.01 3.76
C PRO A 158 -12.26 -18.35 3.25
N THR A 159 -13.25 -17.62 3.73
CA THR A 159 -14.61 -17.68 3.17
C THR A 159 -14.65 -16.86 1.87
N PRO A 160 -15.04 -17.43 0.73
CA PRO A 160 -15.06 -16.70 -0.54
C PRO A 160 -16.00 -15.49 -0.50
N ASP A 161 -15.53 -14.34 -0.98
CA ASP A 161 -16.32 -13.13 -1.16
C ASP A 161 -16.03 -12.52 -2.55
N PRO A 162 -16.97 -12.58 -3.51
CA PRO A 162 -16.68 -12.18 -4.89
C PRO A 162 -16.24 -10.72 -5.07
N ALA A 163 -16.63 -9.81 -4.18
CA ALA A 163 -16.25 -8.40 -4.29
C ALA A 163 -14.87 -8.15 -3.72
N PHE A 164 -14.56 -8.76 -2.57
CA PHE A 164 -13.24 -8.70 -1.95
C PHE A 164 -12.21 -9.46 -2.80
N ASP A 165 -12.53 -10.69 -3.23
CA ASP A 165 -11.67 -11.55 -4.06
C ASP A 165 -11.34 -10.88 -5.41
N ALA A 166 -12.29 -10.20 -6.05
CA ALA A 166 -12.05 -9.51 -7.31
C ALA A 166 -11.12 -8.30 -7.15
N PHE A 167 -11.15 -7.65 -5.99
CA PHE A 167 -10.25 -6.55 -5.66
C PHE A 167 -8.85 -7.10 -5.36
N THR A 168 -8.73 -8.07 -4.43
CA THR A 168 -7.43 -8.61 -4.00
C THR A 168 -6.70 -9.33 -5.11
N ALA A 169 -7.40 -9.99 -6.04
CA ALA A 169 -6.80 -10.62 -7.22
C ALA A 169 -6.06 -9.63 -8.15
N ASN A 170 -6.34 -8.32 -8.05
CA ASN A 170 -5.66 -7.28 -8.83
C ASN A 170 -4.62 -6.51 -8.01
N ALA A 171 -4.49 -6.77 -6.72
CA ALA A 171 -3.55 -6.07 -5.84
C ALA A 171 -2.25 -6.84 -5.67
N ASN A 172 -1.14 -6.13 -5.48
CA ASN A 172 0.13 -6.76 -5.15
C ASN A 172 0.13 -7.20 -3.67
N PRO A 173 0.59 -8.41 -3.31
CA PRO A 173 0.71 -8.83 -1.91
C PRO A 173 1.48 -7.83 -1.02
N ASP A 174 2.47 -7.12 -1.57
CA ASP A 174 3.20 -6.08 -0.82
C ASP A 174 2.33 -4.87 -0.47
N GLU A 175 1.47 -4.43 -1.40
CA GLU A 175 0.51 -3.35 -1.16
C GLU A 175 -0.55 -3.76 -0.14
N LEU A 176 -1.02 -5.00 -0.23
CA LEU A 176 -1.96 -5.58 0.73
C LEU A 176 -1.35 -5.66 2.13
N ALA A 177 -0.11 -6.13 2.26
CA ALA A 177 0.60 -6.24 3.54
C ALA A 177 0.88 -4.86 4.15
N MET A 178 1.33 -3.88 3.36
CA MET A 178 1.56 -2.52 3.84
C MET A 178 0.27 -1.82 4.24
N ALA A 179 -0.82 -1.99 3.47
CA ALA A 179 -2.12 -1.44 3.82
C ALA A 179 -2.69 -2.09 5.10
N ALA A 180 -2.49 -3.41 5.28
CA ALA A 180 -2.86 -4.10 6.51
C ALA A 180 -2.12 -3.54 7.73
N ALA A 181 -0.80 -3.40 7.64
CA ALA A 181 0.00 -2.80 8.71
C ALA A 181 -0.42 -1.35 9.00
N MET A 182 -0.72 -0.55 7.96
CA MET A 182 -1.21 0.82 8.10
C MET A 182 -2.58 0.88 8.80
N LEU A 183 -3.52 0.00 8.46
CA LEU A 183 -4.83 -0.05 9.10
C LEU A 183 -4.72 -0.47 10.57
N LEU A 184 -3.89 -1.47 10.89
CA LEU A 184 -3.60 -1.83 12.28
C LEU A 184 -2.93 -0.68 13.03
N ALA A 185 -1.97 0.01 12.41
CA ALA A 185 -1.36 1.22 12.95
C ALA A 185 -2.41 2.29 13.29
N GLY A 186 -3.42 2.45 12.42
CA GLY A 186 -4.57 3.31 12.65
C GLY A 186 -5.41 2.92 13.88
N GLU A 187 -5.61 1.62 14.14
CA GLU A 187 -6.28 1.17 15.37
C GLU A 187 -5.44 1.35 16.62
N LEU A 188 -4.15 1.03 16.54
CA LEU A 188 -3.19 1.18 17.64
C LEU A 188 -3.10 2.63 18.10
N ASN A 189 -3.12 3.58 17.17
CA ASN A 189 -3.10 5.02 17.48
C ASN A 189 -4.36 5.52 18.22
N LYS A 190 -5.44 4.72 18.28
CA LYS A 190 -6.66 5.03 19.04
C LYS A 190 -6.65 4.44 20.45
N GLN A 191 -5.70 3.57 20.76
CA GLN A 191 -5.64 2.88 22.05
C GLN A 191 -4.87 3.70 23.08
N ASP A 192 -5.31 3.62 24.34
CA ASP A 192 -4.57 4.20 25.47
C ASP A 192 -3.27 3.40 25.76
N ASP A 193 -3.26 2.09 25.44
CA ASP A 193 -2.11 1.19 25.56
C ASP A 193 -1.95 0.36 24.26
N PRO A 194 -1.25 0.90 23.25
CA PRO A 194 -1.04 0.23 21.97
C PRO A 194 -0.25 -1.09 22.09
N GLU A 195 0.68 -1.17 23.04
CA GLU A 195 1.50 -2.37 23.25
C GLU A 195 0.67 -3.52 23.86
N ALA A 196 -0.19 -3.22 24.82
CA ALA A 196 -1.15 -4.22 25.31
C ALA A 196 -2.12 -4.66 24.20
N TYR A 197 -2.63 -3.72 23.41
CA TYR A 197 -3.56 -4.04 22.33
C TYR A 197 -2.98 -4.99 21.29
N ILE A 198 -1.75 -4.74 20.81
CA ILE A 198 -1.12 -5.61 19.81
C ILE A 198 -0.79 -7.00 20.36
N ASN A 199 -0.48 -7.10 21.66
CA ASN A 199 -0.17 -8.39 22.29
C ASN A 199 -1.40 -9.27 22.53
N ASP A 200 -2.56 -8.64 22.72
CA ASP A 200 -3.85 -9.32 22.89
C ASP A 200 -4.68 -9.37 21.59
N PHE A 201 -4.09 -8.92 20.46
CA PHE A 201 -4.79 -8.85 19.19
C PHE A 201 -5.05 -10.26 18.63
N ASP A 202 -6.32 -10.61 18.48
CA ASP A 202 -6.74 -11.87 17.86
C ASP A 202 -7.67 -11.59 16.67
N PRO A 203 -7.20 -11.83 15.43
CA PRO A 203 -7.98 -11.54 14.23
C PRO A 203 -9.26 -12.37 14.10
N LYS A 204 -9.41 -13.48 14.83
CA LYS A 204 -10.66 -14.28 14.85
C LYS A 204 -11.73 -13.73 15.77
N ASN A 205 -11.33 -12.95 16.76
CA ASN A 205 -12.23 -12.43 17.79
C ASN A 205 -12.62 -10.95 17.56
N ILE A 206 -12.43 -10.45 16.33
CA ILE A 206 -12.86 -9.12 15.94
C ILE A 206 -14.39 -9.09 15.84
N ASN A 207 -15.02 -8.37 16.77
CA ASN A 207 -16.48 -8.33 16.91
C ASN A 207 -17.16 -7.34 15.94
N ASP A 208 -16.40 -6.42 15.36
CA ASP A 208 -16.90 -5.42 14.41
C ASP A 208 -16.39 -5.72 13.00
N PRO A 209 -17.23 -6.28 12.11
CA PRO A 209 -16.83 -6.62 10.75
C PRO A 209 -16.50 -5.40 9.90
N GLU A 210 -16.95 -4.21 10.28
CA GLU A 210 -16.66 -2.95 9.59
C GLU A 210 -15.44 -2.22 10.19
N SER A 211 -14.79 -2.79 11.21
CA SER A 211 -13.60 -2.19 11.83
C SER A 211 -12.37 -2.24 10.92
N SER A 212 -11.46 -1.28 11.11
CA SER A 212 -10.22 -1.25 10.34
C SER A 212 -9.27 -2.40 10.71
N ALA A 213 -9.38 -2.92 11.94
CA ALA A 213 -8.76 -4.17 12.37
C ALA A 213 -9.23 -5.38 11.54
N ASN A 214 -10.54 -5.52 11.28
CA ASN A 214 -11.06 -6.63 10.48
C ASN A 214 -10.56 -6.55 9.03
N LEU A 215 -10.55 -5.34 8.46
CA LEU A 215 -10.00 -5.11 7.13
C LEU A 215 -8.49 -5.36 7.09
N ALA A 216 -7.74 -4.95 8.11
CA ALA A 216 -6.30 -5.23 8.23
C ALA A 216 -6.02 -6.74 8.21
N ALA A 217 -6.72 -7.50 9.05
CA ALA A 217 -6.56 -8.95 9.14
C ALA A 217 -6.95 -9.66 7.83
N ALA A 218 -8.00 -9.21 7.14
CA ALA A 218 -8.42 -9.79 5.86
C ALA A 218 -7.38 -9.55 4.75
N LEU A 219 -6.85 -8.32 4.65
CA LEU A 219 -5.79 -7.99 3.68
C LEU A 219 -4.51 -8.75 3.99
N ALA A 220 -4.13 -8.86 5.27
CA ALA A 220 -2.97 -9.63 5.71
C ALA A 220 -3.09 -11.11 5.37
N LEU A 221 -4.28 -11.71 5.59
CA LEU A 221 -4.51 -13.12 5.27
C LEU A 221 -4.33 -13.40 3.77
N VAL A 222 -4.87 -12.53 2.91
CA VAL A 222 -4.69 -12.71 1.45
C VAL A 222 -3.23 -12.52 1.05
N ALA A 223 -2.55 -11.49 1.57
CA ALA A 223 -1.12 -11.28 1.31
C ALA A 223 -0.26 -12.47 1.77
N ALA A 224 -0.55 -13.04 2.96
CA ALA A 224 0.18 -14.18 3.50
C ALA A 224 0.00 -15.44 2.66
N ILE A 225 -1.22 -15.70 2.18
CA ILE A 225 -1.50 -16.83 1.27
C ILE A 225 -0.68 -16.68 -0.01
N ASP A 226 -0.62 -15.48 -0.59
CA ASP A 226 0.19 -15.22 -1.78
C ASP A 226 1.69 -15.37 -1.50
N TYR A 227 2.19 -14.88 -0.36
CA TYR A 227 3.60 -15.06 0.03
C TYR A 227 3.97 -16.53 0.19
N ASP A 228 3.11 -17.36 0.78
CA ASP A 228 3.38 -18.79 0.94
C ASP A 228 3.43 -19.56 -0.39
N THR A 229 3.03 -18.94 -1.52
CA THR A 229 3.27 -19.50 -2.87
C THR A 229 4.66 -19.15 -3.43
N ILE A 230 5.43 -18.29 -2.75
CA ILE A 230 6.74 -17.78 -3.15
C ILE A 230 7.80 -18.43 -2.26
N GLU A 231 8.88 -18.98 -2.83
CA GLU A 231 9.94 -19.73 -2.11
C GLU A 231 10.71 -18.92 -1.04
N ASP A 232 10.52 -17.59 -0.98
CA ASP A 232 11.19 -16.68 -0.06
C ASP A 232 10.16 -15.74 0.57
N ASN A 233 9.64 -16.15 1.73
CA ASN A 233 8.70 -15.40 2.57
C ASN A 233 9.37 -14.12 3.10
N GLY A 234 9.37 -13.07 2.28
CA GLY A 234 10.09 -11.82 2.48
C GLY A 234 9.73 -11.04 3.76
N PRO A 235 10.39 -9.88 4.01
CA PRO A 235 10.27 -9.12 5.26
C PRO A 235 8.85 -8.66 5.59
N LEU A 236 7.99 -8.48 4.59
CA LEU A 236 6.58 -8.13 4.80
C LEU A 236 5.76 -9.30 5.36
N ARG A 237 6.06 -10.55 5.00
CA ARG A 237 5.43 -11.72 5.61
C ARG A 237 5.76 -11.80 7.10
N GLN A 238 7.01 -11.55 7.47
CA GLN A 238 7.46 -11.53 8.87
C GLN A 238 6.84 -10.38 9.65
N LEU A 239 6.66 -9.22 9.00
CA LEU A 239 5.90 -8.11 9.58
C LEU A 239 4.46 -8.55 9.92
N LEU A 240 3.75 -9.25 9.02
CA LEU A 240 2.38 -9.71 9.29
C LEU A 240 2.31 -10.68 10.49
N ASP A 241 3.28 -11.59 10.62
CA ASP A 241 3.38 -12.48 11.80
C ASP A 241 3.64 -11.67 13.07
N GLY A 242 4.61 -10.75 13.03
CA GLY A 242 4.95 -9.91 14.18
C GLY A 242 3.80 -9.05 14.67
N LEU A 243 2.89 -8.67 13.78
CA LEU A 243 1.72 -7.87 14.09
C LEU A 243 0.49 -8.69 14.53
N HIS A 244 0.62 -10.02 14.63
CA HIS A 244 -0.49 -10.93 14.98
C HIS A 244 -1.69 -10.79 14.03
N LEU A 245 -1.46 -10.38 12.79
CA LEU A 245 -2.52 -10.14 11.82
C LEU A 245 -3.11 -11.42 11.20
N LEU A 246 -2.46 -12.57 11.44
CA LEU A 246 -2.87 -13.87 10.94
C LEU A 246 -3.51 -14.71 12.04
N PRO A 247 -4.55 -15.50 11.72
CA PRO A 247 -5.14 -16.41 12.69
C PRO A 247 -4.14 -17.44 13.24
N ASP A 248 -4.21 -17.78 14.53
CA ASP A 248 -3.32 -18.79 15.15
C ASP A 248 -3.37 -20.19 14.50
N ASP A 249 -4.47 -20.51 13.82
CA ASP A 249 -4.64 -21.76 13.06
C ASP A 249 -4.27 -21.62 11.59
N TYR A 250 -3.72 -20.47 11.18
CA TYR A 250 -3.08 -20.32 9.89
C TYR A 250 -1.88 -21.26 9.82
N VAL A 251 -2.02 -22.30 9.02
CA VAL A 251 -0.95 -23.28 8.78
C VAL A 251 -0.32 -22.96 7.44
N HIS A 252 0.98 -22.66 7.47
CA HIS A 252 1.79 -22.55 6.26
C HIS A 252 1.69 -23.87 5.46
N PRO A 253 1.26 -23.81 4.19
CA PRO A 253 1.20 -24.98 3.33
C PRO A 253 2.59 -25.57 3.00
#